data_AF-A0A183J3Y1-F1
#
_entry.id   AF-A0A183J3Y1-F1
#
_cell.length_a   1.000
_cell.length_b   1.000
_cell.length_c   1.000
_cell.angle_alpha   90.00
_cell.angle_beta   90.00
_cell.angle_gamma   90.00
#
_symmetry.space_group_name_H-M   'P 1'
#
loop_
_entity.id
_entity.type
_entity.pdbx_description
1 polymer ?
#
loop_
_entity_poly.entity_id
_entity_poly.type
_entity_poly.pdbx_seq_one_letter_code
_entity_poly.pdbx_strand_id
1 'polypeptide(L)'
;MHCVHLRMNKHVMKLVGFVLMFVLLLSIYRLHVKSTGKCQGLTKFEPNDDYIADYFADDWRLVQHIRRFYLEPPVDRRVPYLLNDPHAVDYSQLNQSAVVASFFNHKRNGFFVEAGAYDGEEFSNSLYFEKELNWTGLLIEPDDESYEQLSRKQRKAWRLKACLCGSHKPCKMKMYRTGDSWSLSEYTLWFRMIGLRLSDHISVTDVWCFPLLSVLLAINRTDIDYLALSMEGAEIPVLRSIITDKLNITVVQVEVLSFLDVS
;
A
#
# COMPACT_ATOMS: atom_id res chain seq x y z
N MET A 1 -29.55 -66.78 11.74
CA MET A 1 -28.69 -65.59 11.64
C MET A 1 -27.36 -66.01 11.02
N HIS A 2 -27.15 -65.79 9.72
CA HIS A 2 -25.83 -66.02 9.09
C HIS A 2 -25.15 -64.66 8.90
N CYS A 3 -24.06 -64.44 9.63
CA CYS A 3 -23.19 -63.29 9.49
C CYS A 3 -22.26 -63.54 8.28
N VAL A 4 -22.45 -62.82 7.19
CA VAL A 4 -21.57 -62.89 6.01
C VAL A 4 -20.31 -62.08 6.31
N HIS A 5 -19.22 -62.77 6.61
CA HIS A 5 -17.90 -62.15 6.78
C HIS A 5 -17.38 -61.73 5.39
N LEU A 6 -17.50 -60.45 5.04
CA LEU A 6 -16.85 -59.87 3.87
C LEU A 6 -15.33 -59.90 4.09
N ARG A 7 -14.67 -60.88 3.46
CA ARG A 7 -13.22 -61.05 3.51
C ARG A 7 -12.60 -60.13 2.45
N MET A 8 -12.14 -58.94 2.87
CA MET A 8 -11.44 -58.01 1.98
C MET A 8 -10.19 -58.68 1.39
N ASN A 9 -10.04 -58.63 0.06
CA ASN A 9 -8.94 -59.23 -0.67
C ASN A 9 -7.61 -58.64 -0.20
N LYS A 10 -6.61 -59.48 0.09
CA LYS A 10 -5.26 -59.05 0.52
C LYS A 10 -4.62 -58.06 -0.47
N HIS A 11 -4.96 -58.12 -1.75
CA HIS A 11 -4.52 -57.14 -2.75
C HIS A 11 -5.17 -55.76 -2.57
N VAL A 12 -6.45 -55.72 -2.18
CA VAL A 12 -7.18 -54.47 -1.88
C VAL A 12 -6.62 -53.82 -0.62
N MET A 13 -6.31 -54.59 0.42
CA MET A 13 -5.64 -54.06 1.61
C MET A 13 -4.26 -53.47 1.32
N LYS A 14 -3.47 -54.12 0.45
CA LYS A 14 -2.16 -53.59 0.03
C LYS A 14 -2.31 -52.30 -0.79
N LEU A 15 -3.30 -52.23 -1.66
CA LEU A 15 -3.58 -51.04 -2.47
C LEU A 15 -4.04 -49.86 -1.59
N VAL A 16 -4.95 -50.10 -0.63
CA VAL A 16 -5.39 -49.09 0.34
C VAL A 16 -4.21 -48.59 1.18
N GLY A 17 -3.32 -49.50 1.62
CA GLY A 17 -2.09 -49.12 2.33
C GLY A 17 -1.16 -48.24 1.49
N PHE A 18 -0.98 -48.56 0.21
CA PHE A 18 -0.15 -47.76 -0.70
C PHE A 18 -0.72 -46.37 -0.95
N VAL A 19 -2.04 -46.26 -1.15
CA VAL A 19 -2.74 -44.97 -1.34
C VAL A 19 -2.63 -44.11 -0.09
N LEU A 20 -2.84 -44.67 1.11
CA LEU A 20 -2.69 -43.94 2.37
C LEU A 20 -1.26 -43.44 2.58
N MET A 21 -0.26 -44.26 2.27
CA MET A 21 1.15 -43.88 2.38
C MET A 21 1.51 -42.77 1.37
N PHE A 22 0.99 -42.83 0.14
CA PHE A 22 1.20 -41.80 -0.87
C PHE A 22 0.55 -40.46 -0.49
N VAL A 23 -0.67 -40.47 0.05
CA VAL A 23 -1.34 -39.27 0.57
C VAL A 23 -0.57 -38.67 1.76
N LEU A 24 0.00 -39.51 2.62
CA LEU A 24 0.82 -39.06 3.74
C LEU A 24 2.11 -38.39 3.24
N LEU A 25 2.80 -39.00 2.27
CA LEU A 25 4.00 -38.43 1.65
C LEU A 25 3.71 -37.12 0.92
N LEU A 26 2.59 -37.02 0.21
CA LEU A 26 2.17 -35.76 -0.42
C LEU A 26 1.85 -34.68 0.61
N SER A 27 1.25 -35.05 1.75
CA SER A 27 0.95 -34.11 2.84
C SER A 27 2.24 -33.62 3.50
N ILE A 28 3.21 -34.52 3.75
CA ILE A 28 4.54 -34.18 4.27
C ILE A 28 5.31 -33.33 3.27
N TYR A 29 5.25 -33.64 1.97
CA TYR A 29 5.87 -32.84 0.92
C TYR A 29 5.25 -31.43 0.85
N ARG A 30 3.92 -31.30 0.92
CA ARG A 30 3.25 -29.99 1.01
C ARG A 30 3.66 -29.21 2.26
N LEU A 31 3.77 -29.87 3.42
CA LEU A 31 4.27 -29.24 4.65
C LEU A 31 5.73 -28.82 4.52
N HIS A 32 6.56 -29.64 3.87
CA HIS A 32 7.96 -29.32 3.61
C HIS A 32 8.10 -28.15 2.64
N VAL A 33 7.33 -28.12 1.54
CA VAL A 33 7.27 -26.98 0.60
C VAL A 33 6.76 -25.71 1.29
N LYS A 34 5.77 -25.82 2.19
CA LYS A 34 5.29 -24.68 3.00
C LYS A 34 6.35 -24.20 4.01
N SER A 35 7.23 -25.10 4.46
CA SER A 35 8.36 -24.78 5.34
C SER A 35 9.59 -24.24 4.59
N THR A 36 9.84 -24.68 3.36
CA THR A 36 10.97 -24.22 2.53
C THR A 36 10.63 -23.00 1.68
N GLY A 37 9.34 -22.67 1.52
CA GLY A 37 8.87 -21.38 1.00
C GLY A 37 9.03 -20.21 1.98
N LYS A 38 9.42 -20.47 3.23
CA LYS A 38 10.02 -19.44 4.07
C LYS A 38 11.50 -19.36 3.69
N CYS A 39 11.82 -18.51 2.71
CA CYS A 39 13.15 -17.92 2.66
C CYS A 39 13.41 -17.32 4.04
N GLN A 40 14.23 -18.00 4.84
CA GLN A 40 14.73 -17.47 6.10
C GLN A 40 15.37 -16.12 5.81
N GLY A 41 14.95 -15.12 6.58
CA GLY A 41 15.22 -13.71 6.33
C GLY A 41 16.67 -13.45 5.93
N LEU A 42 16.83 -12.91 4.73
CA LEU A 42 17.63 -11.70 4.64
C LEU A 42 16.93 -10.74 5.60
N THR A 43 17.50 -10.57 6.80
CA THR A 43 17.14 -9.43 7.64
C THR A 43 17.27 -8.23 6.74
N LYS A 44 16.13 -7.63 6.39
CA LYS A 44 16.10 -6.37 5.65
C LYS A 44 16.98 -5.46 6.47
N PHE A 45 18.14 -5.08 5.94
CA PHE A 45 19.02 -4.14 6.61
C PHE A 45 18.21 -2.86 6.72
N GLU A 46 17.62 -2.62 7.89
CA GLU A 46 17.03 -1.33 8.24
C GLU A 46 18.20 -0.48 8.68
N PRO A 47 18.69 0.44 7.83
CA PRO A 47 19.75 1.34 8.24
C PRO A 47 19.19 2.13 9.43
N ASN A 48 19.99 2.32 10.48
CA ASN A 48 19.66 3.39 11.42
C ASN A 48 19.82 4.72 10.67
N ASP A 49 18.70 5.24 10.20
CA ASP A 49 18.58 6.46 9.42
C ASP A 49 18.01 7.63 10.22
N ASP A 50 18.05 7.56 11.56
CA ASP A 50 17.56 8.62 12.46
C ASP A 50 18.15 10.01 12.13
N TYR A 51 19.36 10.06 11.57
CA TYR A 51 20.02 11.30 11.13
C TYR A 51 19.22 12.09 10.09
N ILE A 52 18.27 11.48 9.37
CA ILE A 52 17.47 12.18 8.36
C ILE A 52 16.43 13.12 8.98
N ALA A 53 16.08 12.93 10.27
CA ALA A 53 15.13 13.81 10.99
C ALA A 53 15.60 15.27 11.05
N ASP A 54 16.91 15.51 10.97
CA ASP A 54 17.48 16.85 11.07
C ASP A 54 17.38 17.65 9.77
N TYR A 55 17.18 16.98 8.64
CA TYR A 55 17.17 17.59 7.31
C TYR A 55 15.85 18.28 7.00
N PHE A 56 15.94 19.44 6.34
CA PHE A 56 14.78 20.15 5.82
C PHE A 56 14.30 19.55 4.48
N ALA A 57 13.06 19.86 4.11
CA ALA A 57 12.36 19.26 2.98
C ALA A 57 13.08 19.35 1.62
N ASP A 58 13.90 20.37 1.39
CA ASP A 58 14.67 20.55 0.15
C ASP A 58 16.16 20.23 0.29
N ASP A 59 16.58 19.65 1.41
CA ASP A 59 17.97 19.21 1.59
C ASP A 59 18.28 18.07 0.61
N TRP A 60 19.30 18.28 -0.23
CA TRP A 60 19.68 17.31 -1.26
C TRP A 60 20.05 15.94 -0.65
N ARG A 61 20.56 15.88 0.58
CA ARG A 61 20.92 14.63 1.27
C ARG A 61 19.66 13.82 1.58
N LEU A 62 18.60 14.49 2.04
CA LEU A 62 17.29 13.87 2.25
C LEU A 62 16.70 13.38 0.94
N VAL A 63 16.72 14.22 -0.10
CA VAL A 63 16.22 13.87 -1.44
C VAL A 63 16.93 12.63 -2.00
N GLN A 64 18.26 12.55 -1.89
CA GLN A 64 19.02 11.37 -2.32
C GLN A 64 18.75 10.15 -1.46
N HIS A 65 18.55 10.33 -0.15
CA HIS A 65 18.21 9.24 0.77
C HIS A 65 16.86 8.62 0.40
N ILE A 66 15.82 9.44 0.21
CA ILE A 66 14.48 8.99 -0.22
C ILE A 66 14.57 8.25 -1.55
N ARG A 67 15.25 8.84 -2.55
CA ARG A 67 15.44 8.24 -3.88
C ARG A 67 16.09 6.85 -3.81
N ARG A 68 17.04 6.66 -2.90
CA ARG A 68 17.84 5.43 -2.83
C ARG A 68 17.15 4.31 -2.04
N PHE A 69 16.43 4.65 -0.97
CA PHE A 69 15.99 3.66 0.01
C PHE A 69 14.47 3.49 0.09
N TYR A 70 13.69 4.48 -0.35
CA TYR A 70 12.24 4.49 -0.16
C TYR A 70 11.45 4.48 -1.47
N LEU A 71 12.07 4.89 -2.58
CA LEU A 71 11.42 4.98 -3.88
C LEU A 71 11.72 3.79 -4.78
N GLU A 72 10.69 3.26 -5.41
CA GLU A 72 10.77 2.32 -6.52
C GLU A 72 10.27 2.95 -7.82
N PRO A 73 10.98 2.70 -8.95
CA PRO A 73 10.59 3.25 -10.23
C PRO A 73 9.33 2.59 -10.81
N PRO A 74 8.62 3.29 -11.71
CA PRO A 74 7.53 2.72 -12.48
C PRO A 74 7.95 1.45 -13.22
N VAL A 75 7.04 0.48 -13.30
CA VAL A 75 7.23 -0.65 -14.21
C VAL A 75 7.14 -0.14 -15.66
N ASP A 76 7.95 -0.72 -16.54
CA ASP A 76 7.90 -0.40 -17.96
C ASP A 76 6.47 -0.54 -18.53
N ARG A 77 6.05 0.42 -19.36
CA ARG A 77 4.69 0.47 -19.95
C ARG A 77 4.40 -0.71 -20.87
N ARG A 78 5.43 -1.41 -21.39
CA ARG A 78 5.28 -2.62 -22.21
C ARG A 78 4.87 -3.84 -21.41
N VAL A 79 5.09 -3.82 -20.10
CA VAL A 79 4.70 -4.92 -19.21
C VAL A 79 3.22 -4.76 -18.85
N PRO A 80 2.38 -5.80 -18.97
CA PRO A 80 0.98 -5.73 -18.57
C PRO A 80 0.81 -5.40 -17.07
N TYR A 81 -0.37 -4.91 -16.70
CA TYR A 81 -0.76 -4.83 -15.30
C TYR A 81 -1.14 -6.21 -14.76
N LEU A 82 -1.00 -6.42 -13.45
CA LEU A 82 -1.50 -7.61 -12.75
C LEU A 82 -2.61 -7.20 -11.78
N LEU A 83 -3.74 -6.79 -12.35
CA LEU A 83 -4.93 -6.37 -11.62
C LEU A 83 -5.83 -7.58 -11.32
N ASN A 84 -6.56 -7.52 -10.21
CA ASN A 84 -7.60 -8.47 -9.84
C ASN A 84 -8.78 -8.36 -10.80
N ASP A 85 -9.21 -7.14 -11.14
CA ASP A 85 -10.19 -6.84 -12.18
C ASP A 85 -9.56 -5.95 -13.27
N PRO A 86 -8.95 -6.52 -14.32
CA PRO A 86 -8.34 -5.74 -15.39
C PRO A 86 -9.35 -5.02 -16.29
N HIS A 87 -10.63 -5.44 -16.27
CA HIS A 87 -11.69 -4.91 -17.14
C HIS A 87 -12.42 -3.73 -16.54
N ALA A 88 -12.33 -3.53 -15.23
CA ALA A 88 -12.78 -2.30 -14.58
C ALA A 88 -12.09 -1.05 -15.17
N VAL A 89 -12.90 -0.02 -15.36
CA VAL A 89 -12.46 1.29 -15.88
C VAL A 89 -12.17 2.24 -14.72
N ASP A 90 -13.08 2.30 -13.73
CA ASP A 90 -12.90 3.07 -12.50
C ASP A 90 -12.84 2.13 -11.30
N TYR A 91 -11.95 2.45 -10.38
CA TYR A 91 -11.67 1.70 -9.17
C TYR A 91 -11.96 2.52 -7.90
N SER A 92 -12.27 3.81 -8.04
CA SER A 92 -12.58 4.69 -6.92
C SER A 92 -13.88 4.27 -6.23
N GLN A 93 -13.97 4.48 -4.91
CA GLN A 93 -15.10 4.04 -4.10
C GLN A 93 -16.44 4.65 -4.53
N LEU A 94 -16.42 5.94 -4.89
CA LEU A 94 -17.62 6.73 -5.11
C LEU A 94 -17.59 7.48 -6.44
N ASN A 95 -17.02 6.87 -7.49
CA ASN A 95 -16.90 7.46 -8.84
C ASN A 95 -16.15 8.82 -8.83
N GLN A 96 -15.24 8.98 -7.86
CA GLN A 96 -14.44 10.18 -7.66
C GLN A 96 -13.55 10.45 -8.88
N SER A 97 -12.99 9.40 -9.49
CA SER A 97 -12.15 9.51 -10.68
C SER A 97 -12.87 10.22 -11.83
N ALA A 98 -14.15 9.94 -12.04
CA ALA A 98 -14.94 10.58 -13.09
C ALA A 98 -15.17 12.08 -12.82
N VAL A 99 -15.44 12.45 -11.56
CA VAL A 99 -15.58 13.86 -11.14
C VAL A 99 -14.27 14.61 -11.38
N VAL A 100 -13.15 14.05 -10.91
CA VAL A 100 -11.82 14.66 -11.10
C VAL A 100 -11.46 14.76 -12.57
N ALA A 101 -11.73 13.73 -13.37
CA ALA A 101 -11.48 13.75 -14.81
C ALA A 101 -12.25 14.87 -15.52
N SER A 102 -13.47 15.19 -15.06
CA SER A 102 -14.27 16.28 -15.61
C SER A 102 -13.64 17.66 -15.37
N PHE A 103 -13.02 17.91 -14.20
CA PHE A 103 -12.28 19.15 -13.93
C PHE A 103 -11.10 19.35 -14.89
N PHE A 104 -10.50 18.27 -15.35
CA PHE A 104 -9.42 18.29 -16.32
C PHE A 104 -9.88 18.22 -17.78
N ASN A 105 -11.19 18.22 -18.05
CA ASN A 105 -11.73 17.97 -19.38
C ASN A 105 -11.10 16.72 -20.05
N HIS A 106 -10.98 15.64 -19.26
CA HIS A 106 -10.32 14.39 -19.65
C HIS A 106 -8.90 14.57 -20.24
N LYS A 107 -8.12 15.51 -19.70
CA LYS A 107 -6.70 15.71 -20.02
C LYS A 107 -5.97 14.36 -20.03
N ARG A 108 -5.13 14.15 -21.05
CA ARG A 108 -4.20 13.02 -21.12
C ARG A 108 -2.80 13.45 -20.70
N ASN A 109 -1.98 12.48 -20.28
CA ASN A 109 -0.58 12.67 -19.91
C ASN A 109 -0.35 13.64 -18.74
N GLY A 110 -1.24 13.63 -17.74
CA GLY A 110 -1.04 14.37 -16.50
C GLY A 110 -0.16 13.61 -15.50
N PHE A 111 0.04 14.24 -14.34
CA PHE A 111 0.78 13.67 -13.20
C PHE A 111 -0.09 13.64 -11.93
N PHE A 112 -0.24 12.47 -11.32
CA PHE A 112 -0.96 12.33 -10.05
C PHE A 112 -0.02 11.97 -8.89
N VAL A 113 -0.47 12.29 -7.68
CA VAL A 113 0.05 11.74 -6.43
C VAL A 113 -1.12 11.16 -5.65
N GLU A 114 -1.02 9.90 -5.22
CA GLU A 114 -2.00 9.24 -4.36
C GLU A 114 -1.31 8.80 -3.07
N ALA A 115 -1.73 9.37 -1.94
CA ALA A 115 -1.26 9.00 -0.61
C ALA A 115 -2.34 8.22 0.13
N GLY A 116 -1.99 6.99 0.55
CA GLY A 116 -2.95 5.95 0.90
C GLY A 116 -3.26 5.06 -0.31
N ALA A 117 -2.23 4.58 -1.00
CA ALA A 117 -2.40 3.80 -2.23
C ALA A 117 -2.86 2.34 -1.98
N TYR A 118 -2.83 1.88 -0.73
CA TYR A 118 -3.27 0.55 -0.30
C TYR A 118 -2.68 -0.58 -1.17
N ASP A 119 -3.48 -1.48 -1.72
CA ASP A 119 -3.05 -2.58 -2.58
C ASP A 119 -2.75 -2.14 -4.03
N GLY A 120 -2.93 -0.86 -4.35
CA GLY A 120 -2.70 -0.28 -5.67
C GLY A 120 -3.80 -0.50 -6.69
N GLU A 121 -4.96 -1.04 -6.30
CA GLU A 121 -6.08 -1.30 -7.19
C GLU A 121 -7.42 -1.01 -6.54
N GLU A 122 -7.72 -1.69 -5.43
CA GLU A 122 -8.96 -1.49 -4.69
C GLU A 122 -9.02 -0.05 -4.20
N PHE A 123 -10.14 0.62 -4.50
CA PHE A 123 -10.39 2.01 -4.11
C PHE A 123 -9.43 3.04 -4.70
N SER A 124 -8.60 2.65 -5.69
CA SER A 124 -7.61 3.57 -6.26
C SER A 124 -8.27 4.73 -7.00
N ASN A 125 -7.97 5.93 -6.53
CA ASN A 125 -8.38 7.19 -7.15
C ASN A 125 -7.52 7.53 -8.38
N SER A 126 -6.35 6.92 -8.53
CA SER A 126 -5.40 7.24 -9.59
C SER A 126 -5.38 6.26 -10.77
N LEU A 127 -5.84 5.02 -10.58
CA LEU A 127 -5.67 3.95 -11.57
C LEU A 127 -6.38 4.25 -12.90
N TYR A 128 -7.56 4.90 -12.85
CA TYR A 128 -8.26 5.39 -14.04
C TYR A 128 -7.38 6.34 -14.87
N PHE A 129 -6.74 7.33 -14.23
CA PHE A 129 -5.89 8.31 -14.91
C PHE A 129 -4.67 7.65 -15.54
N GLU A 130 -4.07 6.67 -14.85
CA GLU A 130 -2.91 5.92 -15.33
C GLU A 130 -3.24 5.05 -16.55
N LYS A 131 -4.29 4.21 -16.44
CA LYS A 131 -4.71 3.26 -17.48
C LYS A 131 -5.32 3.97 -18.68
N GLU A 132 -6.32 4.80 -18.42
CA GLU A 132 -7.23 5.29 -19.47
C GLU A 132 -6.74 6.60 -20.08
N LEU A 133 -6.09 7.45 -19.28
CA LEU A 133 -5.64 8.79 -19.70
C LEU A 133 -4.13 8.90 -19.91
N ASN A 134 -3.39 7.79 -19.75
CA ASN A 134 -1.94 7.72 -19.92
C ASN A 134 -1.16 8.64 -18.95
N TRP A 135 -1.72 8.91 -17.77
CA TRP A 135 -1.01 9.67 -16.75
C TRP A 135 0.16 8.86 -16.20
N THR A 136 1.12 9.57 -15.61
CA THR A 136 2.13 8.99 -14.71
C THR A 136 1.85 9.49 -13.30
N GLY A 137 2.51 8.93 -12.31
CA GLY A 137 2.29 9.41 -10.95
C GLY A 137 3.22 8.82 -9.91
N LEU A 138 2.82 9.03 -8.67
CA LEU A 138 3.44 8.55 -7.45
C LEU A 138 2.37 7.96 -6.54
N LEU A 139 2.61 6.74 -6.07
CA LEU A 139 1.79 6.01 -5.10
C LEU A 139 2.54 5.94 -3.78
N ILE A 140 1.91 6.33 -2.68
CA ILE A 140 2.51 6.39 -1.35
C ILE A 140 1.74 5.45 -0.43
N GLU A 141 2.43 4.45 0.11
CA GLU A 141 1.85 3.45 1.03
C GLU A 141 2.89 3.02 2.07
N PRO A 142 2.69 3.35 3.37
CA PRO A 142 3.62 2.97 4.43
C PRO A 142 3.45 1.52 4.90
N ASP A 143 2.27 0.91 4.78
CA ASP A 143 2.00 -0.43 5.31
C ASP A 143 2.74 -1.51 4.52
N ASP A 144 3.46 -2.36 5.23
CA ASP A 144 4.30 -3.40 4.65
C ASP A 144 3.52 -4.39 3.77
N GLU A 145 2.34 -4.82 4.24
CA GLU A 145 1.53 -5.81 3.56
C GLU A 145 0.83 -5.21 2.34
N SER A 146 0.22 -4.03 2.50
CA SER A 146 -0.41 -3.29 1.41
C SER A 146 0.61 -2.89 0.34
N TYR A 147 1.78 -2.40 0.74
CA TYR A 147 2.85 -2.03 -0.19
C TYR A 147 3.36 -3.23 -1.00
N GLU A 148 3.47 -4.41 -0.39
CA GLU A 148 3.82 -5.64 -1.10
C GLU A 148 2.77 -6.02 -2.16
N GLN A 149 1.48 -5.86 -1.85
CA GLN A 149 0.39 -6.10 -2.81
C GLN A 149 0.43 -5.08 -3.96
N LEU A 150 0.56 -3.79 -3.64
CA LEU A 150 0.76 -2.69 -4.58
C LEU A 150 1.92 -2.95 -5.54
N SER A 151 3.04 -3.43 -5.02
CA SER A 151 4.24 -3.70 -5.82
C SER A 151 4.01 -4.81 -6.86
N ARG A 152 3.12 -5.76 -6.58
CA ARG A 152 2.76 -6.86 -7.50
C ARG A 152 1.84 -6.41 -8.64
N LYS A 153 1.07 -5.33 -8.50
CA LYS A 153 0.12 -4.85 -9.53
C LYS A 153 0.77 -4.35 -10.83
N GLN A 154 2.09 -4.16 -10.83
CA GLN A 154 2.87 -3.67 -11.97
C GLN A 154 2.44 -2.29 -12.50
N ARG A 155 2.00 -1.41 -11.59
CA ARG A 155 1.64 -0.01 -11.85
C ARG A 155 2.76 0.75 -12.59
N LYS A 156 2.36 1.74 -13.39
CA LYS A 156 3.22 2.63 -14.21
C LYS A 156 3.49 3.97 -13.50
N ALA A 157 3.45 3.94 -12.18
CA ALA A 157 3.75 5.04 -11.28
C ALA A 157 4.92 4.70 -10.37
N TRP A 158 5.61 5.73 -9.88
CA TRP A 158 6.57 5.59 -8.79
C TRP A 158 5.86 5.06 -7.57
N ARG A 159 6.56 4.31 -6.73
CA ARG A 159 6.04 3.85 -5.44
C ARG A 159 6.97 4.31 -4.33
N LEU A 160 6.40 4.84 -3.25
CA LEU A 160 7.10 5.25 -2.04
C LEU A 160 6.62 4.41 -0.88
N LYS A 161 7.53 3.67 -0.23
CA LYS A 161 7.23 2.91 0.99
C LYS A 161 7.42 3.78 2.24
N ALA A 162 6.56 4.78 2.41
CA ALA A 162 6.60 5.73 3.51
C ALA A 162 5.25 6.44 3.60
N CYS A 163 5.09 7.33 4.59
CA CYS A 163 3.95 8.25 4.68
C CYS A 163 4.35 9.69 4.30
N LEU A 164 3.38 10.59 4.24
CA LEU A 164 3.62 12.04 4.17
C LEU A 164 3.59 12.64 5.58
N CYS A 165 4.54 13.54 5.88
CA CYS A 165 4.61 14.25 7.15
C CYS A 165 3.98 15.65 7.00
N GLY A 166 3.21 16.10 7.98
CA GLY A 166 2.69 17.47 8.08
C GLY A 166 3.71 18.51 8.54
N SER A 167 5.01 18.28 8.27
CA SER A 167 6.15 19.09 8.71
C SER A 167 7.08 19.37 7.54
N HIS A 168 7.96 20.36 7.70
CA HIS A 168 9.05 20.65 6.74
C HIS A 168 10.30 19.78 6.97
N LYS A 169 10.23 18.82 7.89
CA LYS A 169 11.25 17.82 8.15
C LYS A 169 10.63 16.41 8.19
N PRO A 170 11.40 15.35 7.91
CA PRO A 170 10.95 13.98 8.13
C PRO A 170 10.55 13.74 9.58
N CYS A 171 9.55 12.88 9.79
CA CYS A 171 9.12 12.47 11.12
C CYS A 171 8.89 10.96 11.15
N LYS A 172 9.24 10.32 12.28
CA LYS A 172 8.80 8.94 12.56
C LYS A 172 7.43 8.99 13.23
N MET A 173 6.48 8.25 12.67
CA MET A 173 5.13 8.10 13.22
C MET A 173 4.86 6.64 13.55
N LYS A 174 4.03 6.39 14.57
CA LYS A 174 3.57 5.04 14.87
C LYS A 174 2.37 4.74 13.97
N MET A 175 2.46 3.68 13.19
CA MET A 175 1.33 3.16 12.42
C MET A 175 0.69 2.01 13.21
N TYR A 176 -0.62 2.07 13.37
CA TYR A 176 -1.45 1.05 14.01
C TYR A 176 -2.21 0.32 12.92
N ARG A 177 -2.09 -1.00 12.86
CA ARG A 177 -2.81 -1.83 11.91
C ARG A 177 -3.80 -2.73 12.64
N THR A 178 -4.99 -2.87 12.06
CA THR A 178 -6.06 -3.76 12.52
C THR A 178 -6.72 -4.41 11.30
N GLY A 179 -6.45 -5.70 11.07
CA GLY A 179 -6.86 -6.36 9.83
C GLY A 179 -6.27 -5.63 8.61
N ASP A 180 -7.14 -5.24 7.68
CA ASP A 180 -6.77 -4.55 6.43
C ASP A 180 -6.70 -3.02 6.56
N SER A 181 -7.02 -2.45 7.73
CA SER A 181 -7.01 -1.00 7.97
C SER A 181 -5.81 -0.56 8.80
N TRP A 182 -5.29 0.64 8.54
CA TRP A 182 -4.23 1.25 9.35
C TRP A 182 -4.51 2.73 9.68
N SER A 183 -3.87 3.28 10.72
CA SER A 183 -3.90 4.71 11.06
C SER A 183 -2.61 5.14 11.76
N LEU A 184 -2.28 6.43 11.75
CA LEU A 184 -1.06 6.97 12.40
C LEU A 184 -1.38 7.56 13.78
N SER A 185 -0.48 7.37 14.76
CA SER A 185 -0.64 7.73 16.19
C SER A 185 -1.19 9.11 16.45
N GLU A 186 -0.76 10.10 15.68
CA GLU A 186 -1.08 11.51 15.95
C GLU A 186 -2.53 11.87 15.57
N TYR A 187 -3.20 10.99 14.82
CA TYR A 187 -4.55 11.20 14.27
C TYR A 187 -5.61 10.25 14.87
N THR A 188 -5.24 9.55 15.95
CA THR A 188 -5.94 8.43 16.61
C THR A 188 -7.21 8.77 17.40
N LEU A 189 -8.01 9.78 17.03
CA LEU A 189 -9.31 9.96 17.70
C LEU A 189 -10.22 8.72 17.51
N TRP A 190 -10.17 8.08 16.34
CA TRP A 190 -10.92 6.85 16.06
C TRP A 190 -10.40 5.62 16.83
N PHE A 191 -9.09 5.34 16.76
CA PHE A 191 -8.48 4.21 17.47
C PHE A 191 -8.61 4.34 19.00
N ARG A 192 -8.58 5.56 19.56
CA ARG A 192 -8.82 5.75 21.01
C ARG A 192 -10.26 5.49 21.43
N MET A 193 -11.25 5.73 20.55
CA MET A 193 -12.66 5.52 20.85
C MET A 193 -13.12 4.06 20.64
N ILE A 194 -12.61 3.37 19.63
CA ILE A 194 -12.94 1.95 19.35
C ILE A 194 -12.00 0.98 20.09
N GLY A 195 -10.76 1.38 20.36
CA GLY A 195 -9.69 0.58 20.97
C GLY A 195 -9.86 0.21 22.46
N LEU A 196 -11.05 0.41 23.04
CA LEU A 196 -11.40 -0.14 24.35
C LEU A 196 -12.38 -1.34 24.27
N ARG A 197 -12.76 -1.80 23.07
CA ARG A 197 -13.79 -2.87 22.96
C ARG A 197 -13.55 -4.04 22.01
N LEU A 198 -12.45 -4.14 21.26
CA LEU A 198 -12.24 -5.29 20.37
C LEU A 198 -10.90 -6.01 20.58
N SER A 199 -11.03 -7.34 20.65
CA SER A 199 -10.03 -8.36 20.95
C SER A 199 -9.11 -8.66 19.75
N ASP A 200 -8.81 -7.67 18.91
CA ASP A 200 -8.00 -7.86 17.71
C ASP A 200 -6.52 -7.55 17.98
N HIS A 201 -5.63 -8.31 17.34
CA HIS A 201 -4.19 -8.11 17.43
C HIS A 201 -3.80 -6.82 16.70
N ILE A 202 -3.67 -5.72 17.45
CA ILE A 202 -3.14 -4.46 16.92
C ILE A 202 -1.62 -4.59 16.77
N SER A 203 -1.11 -4.49 15.54
CA SER A 203 0.32 -4.32 15.31
C SER A 203 0.67 -2.84 15.25
N VAL A 204 1.81 -2.49 15.86
CA VAL A 204 2.33 -1.12 15.88
C VAL A 204 3.74 -1.11 15.31
N THR A 205 3.97 -0.31 14.28
CA THR A 205 5.27 -0.17 13.62
C THR A 205 5.68 1.30 13.53
N ASP A 206 6.98 1.56 13.58
CA ASP A 206 7.50 2.89 13.25
C ASP A 206 7.64 3.00 11.73
N VAL A 207 7.10 4.08 11.18
CA VAL A 207 7.22 4.39 9.76
C VAL A 207 7.77 5.80 9.60
N TRP A 208 8.66 5.97 8.61
CA TRP A 208 9.08 7.30 8.22
C TRP A 208 8.00 7.97 7.39
N CYS A 209 7.73 9.23 7.72
CA CYS A 209 6.94 10.12 6.91
C CYS A 209 7.82 11.26 6.38
N PHE A 210 7.65 11.63 5.11
CA PHE A 210 8.45 12.66 4.45
C PHE A 210 7.61 13.87 4.05
N PRO A 211 8.16 15.10 4.05
CA PRO A 211 7.50 16.24 3.44
C PRO A 211 7.28 15.98 1.94
N LEU A 212 6.10 16.30 1.42
CA LEU A 212 5.72 16.07 0.02
C LEU A 212 6.74 16.65 -0.97
N LEU A 213 7.28 17.83 -0.67
CA LEU A 213 8.33 18.47 -1.47
C LEU A 213 9.55 17.56 -1.66
N SER A 214 10.08 16.99 -0.58
CA SER A 214 11.27 16.14 -0.61
C SER A 214 11.07 14.92 -1.52
N VAL A 215 9.88 14.31 -1.45
CA VAL A 215 9.51 13.14 -2.25
C VAL A 215 9.41 13.50 -3.74
N LEU A 216 8.78 14.63 -4.06
CA LEU A 216 8.63 15.06 -5.45
C LEU A 216 9.97 15.49 -6.07
N LEU A 217 10.82 16.17 -5.31
CA LEU A 217 12.20 16.46 -5.72
C LEU A 217 12.99 15.16 -5.95
N ALA A 218 12.75 14.11 -5.17
CA ALA A 218 13.40 12.82 -5.35
C ALA A 218 13.04 12.14 -6.69
N ILE A 219 11.91 12.48 -7.31
CA ILE A 219 11.54 12.05 -8.66
C ILE A 219 11.64 13.16 -9.71
N ASN A 220 12.30 14.28 -9.38
CA ASN A 220 12.46 15.47 -10.23
C ASN A 220 11.11 16.03 -10.73
N ARG A 221 10.15 16.19 -9.81
CA ARG A 221 8.83 16.78 -10.07
C ARG A 221 8.50 17.88 -9.06
N THR A 222 7.66 18.81 -9.50
CA THR A 222 7.14 19.95 -8.72
C THR A 222 5.70 20.28 -9.09
N ASP A 223 5.30 19.97 -10.32
CA ASP A 223 3.94 20.09 -10.81
C ASP A 223 3.15 18.79 -10.61
N ILE A 224 1.96 18.95 -10.03
CA ILE A 224 0.99 17.89 -9.77
C ILE A 224 -0.33 18.33 -10.37
N ASP A 225 -0.87 17.54 -11.28
CA ASP A 225 -2.23 17.77 -11.75
C ASP A 225 -3.22 17.38 -10.65
N TYR A 226 -3.11 16.15 -10.14
CA TYR A 226 -4.06 15.59 -9.19
C TYR A 226 -3.38 15.05 -7.92
N LEU A 227 -3.68 15.62 -6.77
CA LEU A 227 -3.27 15.13 -5.46
C LEU A 227 -4.47 14.49 -4.74
N ALA A 228 -4.45 13.17 -4.56
CA ALA A 228 -5.42 12.42 -3.77
C ALA A 228 -4.83 12.09 -2.39
N LEU A 229 -5.48 12.55 -1.32
CA LEU A 229 -5.11 12.27 0.06
C LEU A 229 -6.22 11.45 0.73
N SER A 230 -5.91 10.20 1.07
CA SER A 230 -6.73 9.30 1.88
C SER A 230 -5.79 8.62 2.87
N MET A 231 -5.42 9.34 3.94
CA MET A 231 -4.35 8.96 4.85
C MET A 231 -4.87 8.72 6.28
N GLU A 232 -6.12 8.27 6.39
CA GLU A 232 -6.76 7.83 7.63
C GLU A 232 -6.55 8.82 8.80
N GLY A 233 -6.70 10.12 8.48
CA GLY A 233 -6.64 11.24 9.43
C GLY A 233 -5.42 12.17 9.33
N ALA A 234 -4.44 11.86 8.48
CA ALA A 234 -3.23 12.68 8.30
C ALA A 234 -3.36 13.82 7.26
N GLU A 235 -4.54 13.97 6.64
CA GLU A 235 -4.70 14.79 5.44
C GLU A 235 -4.52 16.29 5.73
N ILE A 236 -5.18 16.80 6.78
CA ILE A 236 -5.15 18.23 7.10
C ILE A 236 -3.73 18.73 7.46
N PRO A 237 -2.94 18.04 8.30
CA PRO A 237 -1.55 18.42 8.57
C PRO A 237 -0.66 18.39 7.32
N VAL A 238 -0.81 17.38 6.46
CA VAL A 238 -0.07 17.30 5.20
C VAL A 238 -0.41 18.50 4.32
N LEU A 239 -1.70 18.82 4.14
CA LEU A 239 -2.15 19.98 3.37
C LEU A 239 -1.58 21.29 3.89
N ARG A 240 -1.54 21.48 5.22
CA ARG A 240 -0.98 22.68 5.85
C ARG A 240 0.53 22.82 5.66
N SER A 241 1.23 21.71 5.41
CA SER A 241 2.69 21.69 5.20
C SER A 241 3.11 21.89 3.74
N ILE A 242 2.16 21.99 2.80
CA ILE A 242 2.48 22.18 1.38
C ILE A 242 3.15 23.54 1.17
N ILE A 243 4.35 23.50 0.62
CA ILE A 243 5.17 24.66 0.28
C ILE A 243 4.76 25.14 -1.11
N THR A 244 3.72 25.97 -1.17
CA THR A 244 3.04 26.38 -2.43
C THR A 244 3.87 27.27 -3.35
N ASP A 245 4.96 27.87 -2.87
CA ASP A 245 5.96 28.56 -3.68
C ASP A 245 6.88 27.60 -4.45
N LYS A 246 6.95 26.32 -4.04
CA LYS A 246 7.79 25.29 -4.67
C LYS A 246 6.99 24.18 -5.36
N LEU A 247 5.74 23.97 -4.96
CA LEU A 247 4.86 22.95 -5.53
C LEU A 247 3.63 23.60 -6.18
N ASN A 248 3.33 23.18 -7.40
CA ASN A 248 2.16 23.61 -8.14
C ASN A 248 1.17 22.45 -8.21
N ILE A 249 -0.03 22.63 -7.64
CA ILE A 249 -1.04 21.59 -7.52
C ILE A 249 -2.36 22.10 -8.09
N THR A 250 -2.94 21.38 -9.06
CA THR A 250 -4.15 21.86 -9.76
C THR A 250 -5.43 21.43 -9.06
N VAL A 251 -5.57 20.14 -8.74
CA VAL A 251 -6.73 19.60 -8.02
C VAL A 251 -6.26 18.79 -6.83
N VAL A 252 -6.90 19.02 -5.69
CA VAL A 252 -6.70 18.26 -4.46
C VAL A 252 -8.01 17.57 -4.09
N GLN A 253 -7.99 16.24 -4.00
CA GLN A 253 -9.05 15.46 -3.37
C GLN A 253 -8.59 15.08 -1.96
N VAL A 254 -9.47 15.30 -0.99
CA VAL A 254 -9.20 15.01 0.41
C VAL A 254 -10.33 14.15 0.94
N GLU A 255 -9.99 12.99 1.48
CA GLU A 255 -10.91 12.23 2.31
C GLU A 255 -10.77 12.70 3.75
N VAL A 256 -11.88 13.15 4.35
CA VAL A 256 -11.88 13.61 5.73
C VAL A 256 -12.92 12.82 6.49
N LEU A 257 -12.51 12.18 7.58
CA LEU A 257 -13.43 11.64 8.57
C LEU A 257 -14.15 12.80 9.25
N SER A 258 -15.37 13.12 8.81
CA SER A 258 -16.21 14.09 9.51
C SER A 258 -16.76 13.44 10.77
N PHE A 259 -16.11 13.66 11.90
CA PHE A 259 -16.81 13.57 13.17
C PHE A 259 -17.73 14.78 13.23
N LEU A 260 -19.05 14.56 13.13
CA LEU A 260 -19.99 15.56 13.61
C LEU A 260 -19.64 15.74 15.10
N ASP A 261 -19.00 16.85 15.44
CA ASP A 261 -19.02 17.36 16.80
C ASP A 261 -20.50 17.54 17.14
N VAL A 262 -21.08 16.53 17.80
CA VAL A 262 -22.35 16.69 18.48
C VAL A 262 -22.03 17.53 19.72
N SER A 263 -21.95 18.84 19.49
CA SER A 263 -21.89 19.89 20.51
C SER A 263 -23.07 19.78 21.47
#